data_AF-A0A8J8K5H4-F1
#
_entry.id   AF-A0A8J8K5H4-F1
#
_cell.length_a   1.000
_cell.length_b   1.000
_cell.length_c   1.000
_cell.angle_alpha   90.00
_cell.angle_beta   90.00
_cell.angle_gamma   90.00
#
_symmetry.space_group_name_H-M   'P 1'
#
loop_
_entity.id
_entity.type
_entity.pdbx_description
1 polymer ?
#
loop_
_entity_poly.entity_id
_entity_poly.type
_entity_poly.pdbx_seq_one_letter_code
_entity_poly.pdbx_strand_id
1 'polypeptide(L)'
;MNKQETNGLKKIIQKTLADEKPKTVRELVKKTIDLTGKSKEEIYSLIQELEKTKTIRLGSPKIKRILPETLYSFVFKLHYFSIEFWLIGFLILIFFPIIIFIPPDSPILFLRVIMGILFGIFIPGWVITNILFPRIYEKIDQTERVLISIGINIGISIFTGLILNTVWIIDSIPFVIVIGCLTIVALLISTAIRILLGSNRHKVVTNWFNSLFKKSEMK
;
A
#
# COMPACT_ATOMS: atom_id res chain seq x y z
N MET A 1 29.58 -19.27 -27.42
CA MET A 1 30.19 -19.50 -26.09
C MET A 1 30.31 -21.00 -25.86
N ASN A 2 31.49 -21.51 -25.52
CA ASN A 2 31.74 -22.95 -25.39
C ASN A 2 31.02 -23.51 -24.13
N LYS A 3 30.44 -24.73 -24.20
CA LYS A 3 29.58 -25.31 -23.14
C LYS A 3 30.33 -25.54 -21.81
N GLN A 4 31.66 -25.59 -21.84
CA GLN A 4 32.51 -25.69 -20.67
C GLN A 4 32.68 -24.34 -19.94
N GLU A 5 32.77 -23.22 -20.68
CA GLU A 5 32.91 -21.88 -20.09
C GLU A 5 31.64 -21.43 -19.36
N THR A 6 30.46 -21.73 -19.93
CA THR A 6 29.17 -21.44 -19.31
C THR A 6 28.99 -22.18 -17.99
N ASN A 7 29.44 -23.43 -17.89
CA ASN A 7 29.41 -24.20 -16.65
C ASN A 7 30.40 -23.65 -15.59
N GLY A 8 31.55 -23.12 -16.02
CA GLY A 8 32.49 -22.42 -15.13
C GLY A 8 31.88 -21.16 -14.52
N LEU A 9 31.25 -20.32 -15.36
CA LEU A 9 30.55 -19.10 -14.91
C LEU A 9 29.37 -19.41 -13.99
N LYS A 10 28.58 -20.46 -14.28
CA LYS A 10 27.48 -20.90 -13.40
C LYS A 10 27.96 -21.24 -11.99
N LYS A 11 29.09 -21.97 -11.87
CA LYS A 11 29.70 -22.29 -10.57
C LYS A 11 30.17 -21.03 -9.83
N ILE A 12 30.76 -20.07 -10.54
CA ILE A 12 31.23 -18.81 -9.95
C ILE A 12 30.05 -17.99 -9.42
N ILE A 13 28.97 -17.85 -10.21
CA ILE A 13 27.75 -17.14 -9.77
C ILE A 13 27.15 -17.79 -8.52
N GLN A 14 27.08 -19.13 -8.49
CA GLN A 14 26.57 -19.86 -7.31
C GLN A 14 27.47 -19.67 -6.09
N LYS A 15 28.80 -19.67 -6.28
CA LYS A 15 29.76 -19.42 -5.20
C LYS A 15 29.65 -17.99 -4.66
N THR A 16 29.59 -16.99 -5.54
CA THR A 16 29.38 -15.58 -5.15
C THR A 16 28.06 -15.37 -4.41
N LEU A 17 27.00 -16.11 -4.77
CA LEU A 17 25.73 -16.08 -4.05
C LEU A 17 25.82 -16.72 -2.66
N ALA A 18 26.59 -17.81 -2.51
CA ALA A 18 26.78 -18.50 -1.24
C ALA A 18 27.64 -17.71 -0.26
N ASP A 19 28.77 -17.17 -0.74
CA ASP A 19 29.78 -16.52 0.10
C ASP A 19 29.38 -15.08 0.45
N GLU A 20 28.86 -14.31 -0.52
CA GLU A 20 28.72 -12.86 -0.37
C GLU A 20 27.28 -12.34 -0.25
N LYS A 21 26.27 -13.15 -0.62
CA LYS A 21 24.83 -12.81 -0.54
C LYS A 21 24.50 -11.38 -1.02
N PRO A 22 24.83 -11.03 -2.28
CA PRO A 22 24.59 -9.68 -2.81
C PRO A 22 23.09 -9.32 -2.77
N LYS A 23 22.78 -8.06 -2.45
CA LYS A 23 21.39 -7.62 -2.24
C LYS A 23 20.68 -7.27 -3.54
N THR A 24 21.41 -7.04 -4.63
CA THR A 24 20.85 -6.69 -5.94
C THR A 24 21.54 -7.43 -7.08
N VAL A 25 20.80 -7.68 -8.17
CA VAL A 25 21.35 -8.26 -9.42
C VAL A 25 22.49 -7.41 -9.96
N ARG A 26 22.41 -6.08 -9.82
CA ARG A 26 23.47 -5.16 -10.26
C ARG A 26 24.77 -5.36 -9.49
N GLU A 27 24.67 -5.60 -8.19
CA GLU A 27 25.82 -5.89 -7.32
C GLU A 27 26.41 -7.27 -7.64
N LEU A 28 25.56 -8.29 -7.85
CA LEU A 28 25.98 -9.62 -8.30
C LEU A 28 26.75 -9.52 -9.62
N VAL A 29 26.19 -8.84 -10.62
CA VAL A 29 26.81 -8.67 -11.94
C VAL A 29 28.13 -7.92 -11.86
N LYS A 30 28.19 -6.82 -11.08
CA LYS A 30 29.42 -6.04 -10.91
C LYS A 30 30.55 -6.90 -10.33
N LYS A 31 30.26 -7.65 -9.28
CA LYS A 31 31.25 -8.51 -8.62
C LYS A 31 31.67 -9.69 -9.49
N THR A 32 30.75 -10.27 -10.24
CA THR A 32 31.12 -11.35 -11.18
C THR A 32 31.97 -10.82 -12.33
N ILE A 33 31.75 -9.58 -12.80
CA ILE A 33 32.63 -8.93 -13.78
C ILE A 33 34.03 -8.73 -13.19
N ASP A 34 34.13 -8.20 -11.96
CA ASP A 34 35.41 -7.97 -11.28
C ASP A 34 36.21 -9.29 -11.09
N LEU A 35 35.53 -10.43 -10.95
CA LEU A 35 36.15 -11.75 -10.77
C LEU A 35 36.42 -12.52 -12.07
N THR A 36 35.76 -12.22 -13.19
CA THR A 36 35.86 -13.02 -14.43
C THR A 36 36.21 -12.23 -15.70
N GLY A 37 36.19 -10.89 -15.67
CA GLY A 37 36.53 -10.04 -16.81
C GLY A 37 35.59 -10.17 -18.03
N LYS A 38 34.45 -10.85 -17.89
CA LYS A 38 33.51 -11.12 -19.00
C LYS A 38 32.49 -10.01 -19.22
N SER A 39 31.89 -9.98 -20.41
CA SER A 39 30.91 -8.96 -20.81
C SER A 39 29.65 -9.03 -19.97
N LYS A 40 29.08 -7.86 -19.68
CA LYS A 40 27.90 -7.69 -18.83
C LYS A 40 26.68 -8.46 -19.37
N GLU A 41 26.55 -8.53 -20.69
CA GLU A 41 25.46 -9.17 -21.44
C GLU A 41 25.49 -10.71 -21.32
N GLU A 42 26.70 -11.30 -21.29
CA GLU A 42 26.89 -12.74 -21.11
C GLU A 42 26.48 -13.17 -19.69
N ILE A 43 26.76 -12.32 -18.70
CA ILE A 43 26.39 -12.58 -17.30
C ILE A 43 24.89 -12.40 -17.09
N TYR A 44 24.26 -11.39 -17.70
CA TYR A 44 22.80 -11.22 -17.62
C TYR A 44 22.03 -12.38 -18.26
N SER A 45 22.43 -12.81 -19.45
CA SER A 45 21.78 -13.93 -20.13
C SER A 45 21.92 -15.23 -19.33
N LEU A 46 23.06 -15.43 -18.67
CA LEU A 46 23.28 -16.58 -17.79
C LEU A 46 22.45 -16.51 -16.49
N ILE A 47 22.34 -15.34 -15.87
CA ILE A 47 21.47 -15.15 -14.69
C ILE A 47 20.00 -15.40 -15.06
N GLN A 48 19.56 -14.96 -16.25
CA GLN A 48 18.21 -15.19 -16.74
C GLN A 48 17.95 -16.68 -17.04
N GLU A 49 18.95 -17.40 -17.58
CA GLU A 49 18.89 -18.86 -17.74
C GLU A 49 18.81 -19.58 -16.38
N LEU A 50 19.56 -19.12 -15.37
CA LEU A 50 19.54 -19.67 -14.01
C LEU A 50 18.22 -19.41 -13.28
N GLU A 51 17.56 -18.29 -13.55
CA GLU A 51 16.20 -18.02 -13.09
C GLU A 51 15.17 -18.91 -13.80
N LYS A 52 15.25 -19.03 -15.13
CA LYS A 52 14.35 -19.88 -15.93
C LYS A 52 14.44 -21.35 -15.53
N THR A 53 15.64 -21.82 -15.17
CA THR A 53 15.89 -23.18 -14.66
C THR A 53 15.55 -23.36 -13.19
N LYS A 54 14.98 -22.34 -12.52
CA LYS A 54 14.61 -22.32 -11.09
C LYS A 54 15.78 -22.55 -10.12
N THR A 55 17.01 -22.45 -10.61
CA THR A 55 18.24 -22.61 -9.81
C THR A 55 18.47 -21.41 -8.90
N ILE A 56 18.02 -20.22 -9.34
CA ILE A 56 18.03 -18.97 -8.56
C ILE A 56 16.62 -18.37 -8.60
N ARG A 57 16.15 -17.81 -7.48
CA ARG A 57 14.92 -17.00 -7.45
C ARG A 57 15.29 -15.54 -7.22
N LEU A 58 15.05 -14.70 -8.22
CA LEU A 58 15.19 -13.26 -8.05
C LEU A 58 13.98 -12.73 -7.29
N GLY A 59 14.23 -12.05 -6.17
CA GLY A 59 13.18 -11.34 -5.46
C GLY A 59 12.82 -10.06 -6.19
N SER A 60 11.55 -9.65 -6.12
CA SER A 60 11.13 -8.32 -6.57
C SER A 60 11.98 -7.23 -5.89
N PRO A 61 12.32 -6.14 -6.60
CA PRO A 61 13.12 -5.07 -6.02
C PRO A 61 12.44 -4.53 -4.76
N LYS A 62 13.14 -4.59 -3.62
CA LYS A 62 12.67 -3.97 -2.37
C LYS A 62 12.80 -2.46 -2.51
N ILE A 63 11.75 -1.80 -3.01
CA ILE A 63 11.68 -0.33 -3.09
C ILE A 63 11.64 0.20 -1.66
N LYS A 64 12.74 0.81 -1.20
CA LYS A 64 12.81 1.46 0.11
C LYS A 64 12.08 2.80 0.01
N ARG A 65 10.76 2.80 0.28
CA ARG A 65 9.96 4.02 0.34
C ARG A 65 10.42 4.84 1.55
N ILE A 66 10.86 6.07 1.32
CA ILE A 66 11.25 6.99 2.40
C ILE A 66 9.97 7.39 3.13
N LEU A 67 9.87 7.01 4.40
CA LEU A 67 8.72 7.34 5.23
C LEU A 67 8.96 8.65 5.98
N PRO A 68 7.91 9.47 6.15
CA PRO A 68 8.02 10.68 6.97
C PRO A 68 8.17 10.29 8.44
N GLU A 69 9.19 10.83 9.08
CA GLU A 69 9.50 10.55 10.49
C GLU A 69 8.76 11.50 11.45
N THR A 70 8.18 12.58 10.93
CA THR A 70 7.56 13.66 11.73
C THR A 70 6.32 14.21 11.04
N LEU A 71 5.33 14.66 11.82
CA LEU A 71 4.10 15.30 11.33
C LEU A 71 4.38 16.47 10.38
N TYR A 72 5.32 17.35 10.73
CA TYR A 72 5.69 18.48 9.86
C TYR A 72 6.23 18.00 8.51
N SER A 73 7.10 16.99 8.51
CA SER A 73 7.61 16.39 7.29
C SER A 73 6.51 15.68 6.49
N PHE A 74 5.49 15.15 7.16
CA PHE A 74 4.35 14.53 6.49
C PHE A 74 3.46 15.59 5.82
N VAL A 75 3.18 16.71 6.47
CA VAL A 75 2.21 17.70 5.96
C VAL A 75 2.84 18.64 4.93
N PHE A 76 4.09 19.05 5.11
CA PHE A 76 4.71 20.12 4.33
C PHE A 76 5.74 19.67 3.29
N LYS A 77 6.38 18.50 3.44
CA LYS A 77 7.22 17.97 2.35
C LYS A 77 6.32 17.25 1.35
N LEU A 78 6.56 17.49 0.06
CA LEU A 78 5.81 16.91 -1.05
C LEU A 78 6.14 15.41 -1.24
N HIS A 79 5.86 14.59 -0.23
CA HIS A 79 5.93 13.14 -0.34
C HIS A 79 4.64 12.59 -0.96
N TYR A 80 4.75 11.44 -1.63
CA TYR A 80 3.60 10.72 -2.19
C TYR A 80 2.46 10.51 -1.18
N PHE A 81 2.79 10.22 0.09
CA PHE A 81 1.81 10.02 1.16
C PHE A 81 1.11 11.31 1.60
N SER A 82 1.79 12.45 1.48
CA SER A 82 1.26 13.78 1.79
C SER A 82 0.22 14.20 0.77
N ILE A 83 0.48 13.93 -0.51
CA ILE A 83 -0.46 14.21 -1.60
C ILE A 83 -1.75 13.42 -1.39
N GLU A 84 -1.65 12.14 -1.06
CA GLU A 84 -2.82 11.31 -0.75
C GLU A 84 -3.63 11.85 0.43
N PHE A 85 -2.95 12.28 1.52
CA PHE A 85 -3.62 12.88 2.67
C PHE A 85 -4.37 14.15 2.31
N TRP A 86 -3.71 15.08 1.61
CA TRP A 86 -4.31 16.35 1.20
C TRP A 86 -5.45 16.16 0.20
N LEU A 87 -5.29 15.23 -0.76
CA LEU A 87 -6.33 14.91 -1.73
C LEU A 87 -7.59 14.38 -1.04
N ILE A 88 -7.43 13.42 -0.13
CA ILE A 88 -8.57 12.84 0.61
C ILE A 88 -9.16 13.88 1.57
N GLY A 89 -8.33 14.66 2.26
CA GLY A 89 -8.77 15.74 3.14
C GLY A 89 -9.60 16.80 2.39
N PHE A 90 -9.14 17.23 1.21
CA PHE A 90 -9.88 18.14 0.35
C PHE A 90 -11.21 17.53 -0.12
N LEU A 91 -11.19 16.24 -0.49
CA LEU A 91 -12.37 15.54 -0.93
C LEU A 91 -13.43 15.44 0.19
N ILE A 92 -13.02 15.19 1.44
CA ILE A 92 -13.91 15.21 2.61
C ILE A 92 -14.43 16.62 2.86
N LEU A 93 -13.58 17.63 2.74
CA LEU A 93 -13.96 19.03 2.95
C LEU A 93 -15.09 19.47 2.01
N ILE A 94 -15.05 19.04 0.74
CA ILE A 94 -16.12 19.33 -0.22
C ILE A 94 -17.30 18.37 -0.10
N PHE A 95 -17.09 17.13 0.37
CA PHE A 95 -18.14 16.12 0.50
C PHE A 95 -19.29 16.58 1.39
N PHE A 96 -19.01 17.05 2.60
CA PHE A 96 -20.04 17.51 3.53
C PHE A 96 -20.96 18.59 2.95
N PRO A 97 -20.45 19.74 2.45
CA PRO A 97 -21.32 20.79 1.92
C PRO A 97 -22.06 20.34 0.66
N ILE A 98 -21.44 19.52 -0.20
CA ILE A 98 -22.10 19.01 -1.42
C ILE A 98 -23.31 18.15 -1.06
N ILE A 99 -23.22 17.26 -0.07
CA ILE A 99 -24.36 16.39 0.27
C ILE A 99 -25.41 17.12 1.12
N ILE A 100 -24.99 18.00 2.04
CA ILE A 100 -25.90 18.68 2.98
C ILE A 100 -26.64 19.85 2.31
N PHE A 101 -25.95 20.69 1.55
CA PHE A 101 -26.52 21.94 1.05
C PHE A 101 -27.11 21.85 -0.36
N ILE A 102 -26.84 20.78 -1.14
CA ILE A 102 -27.44 20.61 -2.47
C ILE A 102 -28.76 19.84 -2.35
N PRO A 103 -29.92 20.50 -2.58
CA PRO A 103 -31.20 19.83 -2.52
C PRO A 103 -31.38 18.83 -3.68
N PRO A 104 -32.28 17.83 -3.53
CA PRO A 104 -32.59 16.87 -4.59
C PRO A 104 -33.04 17.53 -5.91
N ASP A 105 -33.74 18.66 -5.84
CA ASP A 105 -34.31 19.32 -7.03
C ASP A 105 -33.34 20.28 -7.75
N SER A 106 -32.08 20.30 -7.33
CA SER A 106 -31.08 21.23 -7.86
C SER A 106 -30.54 20.80 -9.24
N PRO A 107 -30.29 21.74 -10.17
CA PRO A 107 -29.67 21.42 -11.46
C PRO A 107 -28.24 20.85 -11.31
N ILE A 108 -27.59 21.06 -10.17
CA ILE A 108 -26.26 20.52 -9.85
C ILE A 108 -26.31 19.21 -9.02
N LEU A 109 -27.46 18.52 -8.97
CA LEU A 109 -27.64 17.25 -8.28
C LEU A 109 -26.59 16.20 -8.66
N PHE A 110 -26.13 16.20 -9.92
CA PHE A 110 -25.12 15.26 -10.41
C PHE A 110 -23.85 15.28 -9.54
N LEU A 111 -23.45 16.44 -9.00
CA LEU A 111 -22.28 16.55 -8.13
C LEU A 111 -22.50 15.82 -6.79
N ARG A 112 -23.71 15.93 -6.22
CA ARG A 112 -24.13 15.19 -5.02
C ARG A 112 -24.11 13.68 -5.27
N VAL A 113 -24.59 13.23 -6.43
CA VAL A 113 -24.58 11.81 -6.80
C VAL A 113 -23.16 11.29 -6.98
N ILE A 114 -22.29 12.01 -7.70
CA ILE A 114 -20.89 11.62 -7.90
C ILE A 114 -20.16 11.52 -6.56
N MET A 115 -20.31 12.52 -5.68
CA MET A 115 -19.70 12.49 -4.35
C MET A 115 -20.26 11.36 -3.48
N GLY A 116 -21.57 11.12 -3.55
CA GLY A 116 -22.22 10.00 -2.86
C GLY A 116 -21.66 8.65 -3.30
N ILE A 117 -21.51 8.43 -4.61
CA ILE A 117 -20.93 7.19 -5.16
C ILE A 117 -19.46 7.05 -4.73
N LEU A 118 -18.69 8.12 -4.83
CA LEU A 118 -17.26 8.11 -4.52
C LEU A 118 -16.99 7.72 -3.05
N PHE A 119 -17.76 8.28 -2.12
CA PHE A 119 -17.68 7.91 -0.69
C PHE A 119 -18.40 6.59 -0.37
N GLY A 120 -19.47 6.28 -1.08
CA GLY A 120 -20.24 5.05 -0.89
C GLY A 120 -19.51 3.79 -1.37
N ILE A 121 -18.60 3.91 -2.34
CA ILE A 121 -17.91 2.76 -2.97
C ILE A 121 -16.40 2.72 -2.70
N PHE A 122 -15.71 3.87 -2.55
CA PHE A 122 -14.24 3.84 -2.61
C PHE A 122 -13.52 4.53 -1.45
N ILE A 123 -13.81 5.80 -1.14
CA ILE A 123 -12.91 6.63 -0.34
C ILE A 123 -12.67 6.12 1.09
N PRO A 124 -13.69 5.84 1.92
CA PRO A 124 -13.46 5.33 3.28
C PRO A 124 -12.71 4.00 3.26
N GLY A 125 -13.10 3.08 2.37
CA GLY A 125 -12.44 1.80 2.18
C GLY A 125 -10.98 1.93 1.77
N TRP A 126 -10.64 2.87 0.89
CA TRP A 126 -9.26 3.13 0.51
C TRP A 126 -8.39 3.57 1.70
N VAL A 127 -8.93 4.47 2.52
CA VAL A 127 -8.24 4.95 3.72
C VAL A 127 -8.06 3.80 4.73
N ILE A 128 -9.05 2.93 4.89
CA ILE A 128 -8.98 1.78 5.80
C ILE A 128 -8.02 0.71 5.26
N THR A 129 -8.00 0.46 3.96
CA THR A 129 -6.98 -0.40 3.34
C THR A 129 -5.58 0.14 3.61
N ASN A 130 -5.37 1.45 3.65
CA ASN A 130 -4.08 2.02 4.01
C ASN A 130 -3.69 1.78 5.48
N ILE A 131 -4.65 1.56 6.37
CA ILE A 131 -4.43 1.18 7.79
C ILE A 131 -4.08 -0.31 7.87
N LEU A 132 -4.93 -1.16 7.29
CA LEU A 132 -4.78 -2.63 7.35
C LEU A 132 -3.51 -3.07 6.65
N PHE A 133 -3.22 -2.41 5.54
CA PHE A 133 -2.18 -2.79 4.61
C PHE A 133 -1.30 -1.56 4.31
N PRO A 134 -0.36 -1.17 5.19
CA PRO A 134 0.52 -0.03 4.91
C PRO A 134 1.41 -0.34 3.70
N ARG A 135 1.50 0.56 2.71
CA ARG A 135 2.21 0.37 1.41
C ARG A 135 3.75 0.18 1.49
N ILE A 136 4.25 -0.26 2.64
CA ILE A 136 5.66 -0.30 3.02
C ILE A 136 6.16 -1.74 3.05
N TYR A 137 5.29 -2.70 3.39
CA TYR A 137 5.68 -4.09 3.66
C TYR A 137 5.17 -5.09 2.63
N GLU A 138 4.35 -4.67 1.68
CA GLU A 138 3.50 -5.59 0.96
C GLU A 138 3.91 -5.90 -0.47
N LYS A 139 3.70 -7.16 -0.81
CA LYS A 139 3.65 -7.71 -2.17
C LYS A 139 2.29 -7.51 -2.85
N ILE A 140 1.34 -6.83 -2.20
CA ILE A 140 0.00 -6.58 -2.73
C ILE A 140 0.12 -5.59 -3.89
N ASP A 141 -0.34 -6.02 -5.06
CA ASP A 141 -0.34 -5.17 -6.25
C ASP A 141 -1.31 -3.98 -6.08
N GLN A 142 -1.11 -2.90 -6.82
CA GLN A 142 -2.02 -1.75 -6.77
C GLN A 142 -3.45 -2.14 -7.17
N THR A 143 -3.62 -3.07 -8.11
CA THR A 143 -4.93 -3.56 -8.55
C THR A 143 -5.66 -4.29 -7.43
N GLU A 144 -4.96 -5.18 -6.73
CA GLU A 144 -5.51 -5.93 -5.59
C GLU A 144 -5.93 -5.00 -4.46
N ARG A 145 -5.12 -3.97 -4.19
CA ARG A 145 -5.44 -2.94 -3.20
C ARG A 145 -6.73 -2.18 -3.53
N VAL A 146 -6.94 -1.82 -4.79
CA VAL A 146 -8.17 -1.18 -5.25
C VAL A 146 -9.36 -2.10 -5.02
N LEU A 147 -9.24 -3.37 -5.41
CA LEU A 147 -10.32 -4.36 -5.22
C LEU A 147 -10.67 -4.54 -3.73
N ILE A 148 -9.66 -4.68 -2.87
CA ILE A 148 -9.84 -4.78 -1.42
C ILE A 148 -10.52 -3.53 -0.86
N SER A 149 -10.12 -2.33 -1.31
CA SER A 149 -10.74 -1.08 -0.84
C SER A 149 -12.22 -0.98 -1.19
N ILE A 150 -12.61 -1.42 -2.38
CA ILE A 150 -14.01 -1.46 -2.81
C ILE A 150 -14.79 -2.44 -1.93
N GLY A 151 -14.25 -3.66 -1.74
CA GLY A 151 -14.90 -4.68 -0.91
C GLY A 151 -15.10 -4.21 0.54
N ILE A 152 -14.07 -3.61 1.13
CA ILE A 152 -14.14 -3.04 2.49
C ILE A 152 -15.20 -1.93 2.56
N ASN A 153 -15.22 -1.02 1.58
CA ASN A 153 -16.15 0.10 1.63
C ASN A 153 -17.61 -0.33 1.46
N ILE A 154 -17.87 -1.28 0.56
CA ILE A 154 -19.21 -1.84 0.39
C ILE A 154 -19.68 -2.47 1.70
N GLY A 155 -18.82 -3.25 2.36
CA GLY A 155 -19.12 -3.81 3.68
C GLY A 155 -19.46 -2.72 4.70
N ILE A 156 -18.61 -1.70 4.82
CA ILE A 156 -18.83 -0.57 5.74
C ILE A 156 -20.14 0.15 5.46
N SER A 157 -20.44 0.45 4.20
CA SER A 157 -21.67 1.13 3.80
C SER A 157 -22.90 0.32 4.18
N ILE A 158 -22.90 -1.00 3.94
CA ILE A 158 -24.00 -1.90 4.32
C ILE A 158 -24.18 -1.90 5.85
N PHE A 159 -23.11 -2.14 6.62
CA PHE A 159 -23.20 -2.16 8.08
C PHE A 159 -23.62 -0.81 8.66
N THR A 160 -23.11 0.29 8.10
CA THR A 160 -23.49 1.65 8.51
C THR A 160 -24.97 1.90 8.26
N GLY A 161 -25.48 1.52 7.08
CA GLY A 161 -26.90 1.63 6.76
C GLY A 161 -27.79 0.80 7.68
N LEU A 162 -27.40 -0.44 8.01
CA LEU A 162 -28.14 -1.32 8.93
C LEU A 162 -28.17 -0.77 10.36
N ILE A 163 -27.01 -0.33 10.88
CA ILE A 163 -26.91 0.26 12.21
C ILE A 163 -27.76 1.53 12.28
N LEU A 164 -27.63 2.40 11.28
CA LEU A 164 -28.42 3.62 11.20
C LEU A 164 -29.90 3.28 11.17
N ASN A 165 -30.37 2.38 10.30
CA ASN A 165 -31.79 2.01 10.23
C ASN A 165 -32.41 1.66 11.59
N THR A 166 -31.63 1.02 12.46
CA THR A 166 -32.09 0.58 13.79
C THR A 166 -32.13 1.72 14.81
N VAL A 167 -31.22 2.70 14.67
CA VAL A 167 -31.07 3.83 15.61
C VAL A 167 -31.85 5.06 15.13
N TRP A 168 -31.65 5.45 13.89
CA TRP A 168 -32.27 6.58 13.18
C TRP A 168 -32.72 6.08 11.80
N ILE A 169 -34.03 6.06 11.56
CA ILE A 169 -34.65 5.74 10.26
C ILE A 169 -33.76 6.25 9.12
N ILE A 170 -33.36 5.37 8.19
CA ILE A 170 -32.29 5.66 7.22
C ILE A 170 -32.59 6.96 6.48
N ASP A 171 -31.79 7.97 6.78
CA ASP A 171 -31.77 9.24 6.06
C ASP A 171 -30.35 9.54 5.56
N SER A 172 -30.27 10.31 4.48
CA SER A 172 -29.02 10.67 3.82
C SER A 172 -28.08 11.42 4.77
N ILE A 173 -28.61 12.29 5.63
CA ILE A 173 -27.79 13.16 6.49
C ILE A 173 -27.04 12.35 7.55
N PRO A 174 -27.69 11.49 8.38
CA PRO A 174 -26.98 10.62 9.30
C PRO A 174 -25.91 9.74 8.65
N PHE A 175 -26.22 9.17 7.49
CA PHE A 175 -25.30 8.29 6.77
C PHE A 175 -24.02 9.05 6.36
N VAL A 176 -24.19 10.26 5.84
CA VAL A 176 -23.09 11.15 5.43
C VAL A 176 -22.22 11.55 6.61
N ILE A 177 -22.84 11.88 7.75
CA ILE A 177 -22.10 12.24 8.97
C ILE A 177 -21.25 11.05 9.43
N VAL A 178 -21.84 9.85 9.54
CA VAL A 178 -21.12 8.66 10.01
C VAL A 178 -20.00 8.29 9.05
N ILE A 179 -20.27 8.21 7.75
CA ILE A 179 -19.24 7.80 6.76
C ILE A 179 -18.13 8.84 6.64
N GLY A 180 -18.47 10.13 6.71
CA GLY A 180 -17.52 11.23 6.67
C GLY A 180 -16.62 11.24 7.91
N CYS A 181 -17.20 11.14 9.11
CA CYS A 181 -16.47 11.04 10.37
C CYS A 181 -15.56 9.79 10.40
N LEU A 182 -16.07 8.63 9.98
CA LEU A 182 -15.27 7.41 9.88
C LEU A 182 -14.06 7.61 8.96
N THR A 183 -14.24 8.27 7.82
CA THR A 183 -13.16 8.55 6.87
C THR A 183 -12.11 9.48 7.49
N ILE A 184 -12.52 10.53 8.21
CA ILE A 184 -11.59 11.44 8.92
C ILE A 184 -10.78 10.67 9.95
N VAL A 185 -11.43 9.89 10.80
CA VAL A 185 -10.77 9.09 11.84
C VAL A 185 -9.79 8.11 11.22
N ALA A 186 -10.21 7.39 10.18
CA ALA A 186 -9.34 6.47 9.46
C ALA A 186 -8.14 7.19 8.81
N LEU A 187 -8.33 8.41 8.30
CA LEU A 187 -7.25 9.18 7.66
C LEU A 187 -6.19 9.61 8.67
N LEU A 188 -6.63 10.02 9.87
CA LEU A 188 -5.75 10.36 10.97
C LEU A 188 -4.98 9.13 11.48
N ILE A 189 -5.67 8.00 11.65
CA ILE A 189 -5.03 6.73 12.07
C ILE A 189 -4.00 6.27 11.03
N SER A 190 -4.36 6.30 9.75
CA SER A 190 -3.46 5.95 8.64
C SER A 190 -2.20 6.81 8.65
N THR A 191 -2.36 8.11 8.88
CA THR A 191 -1.24 9.06 8.98
C THR A 191 -0.37 8.77 10.20
N ALA A 192 -0.98 8.52 11.35
CA ALA A 192 -0.26 8.17 12.58
C ALA A 192 0.56 6.88 12.41
N ILE A 193 -0.02 5.84 11.81
CA ILE A 193 0.68 4.58 11.52
C ILE A 193 1.88 4.83 10.61
N ARG A 194 1.71 5.61 9.53
CA ARG A 194 2.80 5.93 8.60
C ARG A 194 3.96 6.64 9.30
N ILE A 195 3.67 7.57 10.22
CA ILE A 195 4.71 8.30 10.97
C ILE A 195 5.41 7.37 11.98
N LEU A 196 4.66 6.51 12.68
CA LEU A 196 5.23 5.54 13.61
C LEU A 196 6.17 4.55 12.92
N LEU A 197 5.82 4.13 11.72
CA LEU A 197 6.66 3.26 10.88
C LEU A 197 7.93 3.97 10.39
N GLY A 198 7.87 5.29 10.17
CA GLY A 198 9.00 6.11 9.72
C GLY A 198 9.98 6.39 10.85
N SER A 199 9.48 6.71 12.04
CA SER A 199 10.25 7.07 13.23
C SER A 199 11.02 5.89 13.87
N ASN A 200 11.30 4.81 13.13
CA ASN A 200 11.98 3.59 13.61
C ASN A 200 11.27 2.90 14.80
N ARG A 201 10.00 3.25 15.08
CA ARG A 201 9.14 2.65 16.11
C ARG A 201 8.35 1.45 15.58
N HIS A 202 8.89 0.77 14.56
CA HIS A 202 8.26 -0.36 13.90
C HIS A 202 7.76 -1.43 14.87
N LYS A 203 8.53 -1.69 15.95
CA LYS A 203 8.20 -2.66 17.00
C LYS A 203 6.83 -2.40 17.62
N VAL A 204 6.43 -1.15 17.80
CA VAL A 204 5.13 -0.77 18.39
C VAL A 204 3.98 -1.17 17.47
N VAL A 205 4.11 -0.85 16.18
CA VAL A 205 3.07 -1.18 15.17
C VAL A 205 2.95 -2.69 14.98
N THR A 206 4.07 -3.40 14.87
CA THR A 206 4.05 -4.87 14.77
C THR A 206 3.51 -5.54 16.03
N ASN A 207 3.82 -5.02 17.22
CA ASN A 207 3.29 -5.58 18.46
C ASN A 207 1.78 -5.36 18.56
N TRP A 208 1.28 -4.18 18.18
CA TRP A 208 -0.16 -3.91 18.10
C TRP A 208 -0.85 -4.83 17.07
N PHE A 209 -0.29 -4.94 15.86
CA PHE A 209 -0.85 -5.82 14.82
C PHE A 209 -0.86 -7.28 15.27
N ASN A 210 0.26 -7.76 15.82
CA ASN A 210 0.34 -9.11 16.39
C ASN A 210 -0.63 -9.28 17.55
N SER A 211 -0.91 -8.27 18.37
CA SER A 211 -1.89 -8.38 19.46
C SER A 211 -3.33 -8.54 18.96
N LEU A 212 -3.66 -8.02 17.78
CA LEU A 212 -4.99 -8.19 17.17
C LEU A 212 -5.22 -9.62 16.69
N PHE A 213 -4.19 -10.26 16.10
CA PHE A 213 -4.28 -11.62 15.56
C PHE A 213 -3.88 -12.71 16.56
N LYS A 214 -2.99 -12.43 17.52
CA LYS A 214 -2.58 -13.40 18.55
C LYS A 214 -3.70 -13.76 19.53
N LYS A 215 -4.74 -12.92 19.63
CA LYS A 215 -5.92 -13.21 20.47
C LYS A 215 -6.83 -14.29 19.86
N SER A 216 -6.65 -14.67 18.59
CA SER A 216 -7.45 -15.75 17.96
C SER A 216 -6.85 -17.14 18.09
N GLU A 217 -5.62 -17.30 18.61
CA GLU A 217 -4.99 -18.62 18.83
C GLU A 217 -5.08 -19.12 20.28
N MET A 218 -5.81 -18.42 21.15
CA MET A 218 -6.02 -18.83 22.56
C MET A 218 -7.50 -19.09 22.89
N LYS A 219 -8.20 -19.82 22.01
CA LYS A 219 -9.46 -20.51 22.34
C LYS A 219 -9.56 -21.81 21.55
#